data_AF-A0A316RRP8-F1
#
_entry.id   AF-A0A316RRP8-F1
#
_cell.length_a   1.000
_cell.length_b   1.000
_cell.length_c   1.000
_cell.angle_alpha   90.00
_cell.angle_beta   90.00
_cell.angle_gamma   90.00
#
_symmetry.space_group_name_H-M   'P 1'
#
loop_
_entity.id
_entity.type
_entity.pdbx_description
1 polymer ?
#
loop_
_entity_poly.entity_id
_entity_poly.type
_entity_poly.pdbx_seq_one_letter_code
_entity_poly.pdbx_strand_id
1 'polypeptide(L)'
;IAEFPEAGENDEGAVWKLSGMVEKPKAALAPSRLFIVGRYLLSPRVMELLKTQKPGAGNEIQLTDAMERCLAEEEFYALVIDPKEGYDTGTVAGWIATNARMAKSDPRFSAAFEEAMAD
;
A
#
# COMPACT_ATOMS: atom_id res chain seq x y z
N ILE A 1 4.43 -18.03 -11.86
CA ILE A 1 4.62 -16.54 -11.77
C ILE A 1 3.83 -15.84 -12.86
N ALA A 2 3.54 -16.48 -14.00
CA ALA A 2 2.43 -16.08 -14.86
C ALA A 2 1.08 -16.38 -14.17
N GLU A 3 0.06 -15.54 -14.41
CA GLU A 3 -1.34 -15.65 -13.96
C GLU A 3 -1.73 -14.97 -12.63
N PHE A 4 -1.14 -13.81 -12.30
CA PHE A 4 -1.83 -12.87 -11.41
C PHE A 4 -2.52 -11.80 -12.26
N PRO A 5 -3.75 -11.38 -11.93
CA PRO A 5 -4.31 -10.18 -12.54
C PRO A 5 -3.38 -9.00 -12.21
N GLU A 6 -2.74 -8.46 -13.26
CA GLU A 6 -1.95 -7.24 -13.18
C GLU A 6 -2.88 -6.06 -13.46
N ALA A 7 -2.88 -5.06 -12.59
CA ALA A 7 -3.29 -3.73 -13.00
C ALA A 7 -2.23 -3.24 -14.00
N GLY A 8 -2.66 -2.86 -15.19
CA GLY A 8 -1.75 -2.32 -16.20
C GLY A 8 -1.06 -1.07 -15.67
N GLU A 9 0.14 -0.77 -16.17
CA GLU A 9 0.91 0.44 -15.80
C GLU A 9 0.17 1.77 -16.07
N ASN A 10 -1.03 1.73 -16.66
CA ASN A 10 -1.90 2.88 -16.97
C ASN A 10 -3.27 2.84 -16.25
N ASP A 11 -3.43 2.04 -15.20
CA ASP A 11 -4.70 1.86 -14.49
C ASP A 11 -4.88 2.85 -13.32
N GLU A 12 -4.24 4.02 -13.33
CA GLU A 12 -4.52 5.06 -12.31
C GLU A 12 -6.02 5.42 -12.35
N GLY A 13 -6.65 5.39 -11.18
CA GLY A 13 -8.10 5.60 -11.05
C GLY A 13 -8.93 4.35 -11.35
N ALA A 14 -8.33 3.21 -11.71
CA ALA A 14 -9.04 1.96 -11.84
C ALA A 14 -9.60 1.50 -10.50
N VAL A 15 -10.82 0.98 -10.53
CA VAL A 15 -11.56 0.50 -9.37
C VAL A 15 -11.79 -0.99 -9.52
N TRP A 16 -11.30 -1.76 -8.54
CA TRP A 16 -11.38 -3.22 -8.53
C TRP A 16 -12.24 -3.68 -7.37
N LYS A 17 -13.29 -4.45 -7.65
CA LYS A 17 -14.05 -5.12 -6.58
C LYS A 17 -13.18 -6.21 -5.96
N LEU A 18 -13.01 -6.17 -4.64
CA LEU A 18 -12.20 -7.15 -3.92
C LEU A 18 -12.98 -8.42 -3.65
N SER A 19 -12.33 -9.57 -3.84
CA SER A 19 -12.84 -10.90 -3.45
C SER A 19 -12.20 -11.42 -2.15
N GLY A 20 -11.21 -10.72 -1.63
CA GLY A 20 -10.50 -11.06 -0.40
C GLY A 20 -9.22 -10.25 -0.23
N MET A 21 -8.66 -10.26 0.97
CA MET A 21 -7.38 -9.65 1.33
C MET A 21 -6.63 -10.50 2.36
N VAL A 22 -5.30 -10.44 2.35
CA VAL A 22 -4.44 -11.21 3.26
C VAL A 22 -3.35 -10.32 3.81
N GLU A 23 -3.20 -10.28 5.14
CA GLU A 23 -2.11 -9.56 5.80
C GLU A 23 -0.78 -10.29 5.55
N LYS A 24 0.19 -9.57 4.96
CA LYS A 24 1.60 -10.00 4.80
C LYS A 24 1.73 -11.47 4.35
N PRO A 25 1.16 -11.85 3.18
CA PRO A 25 1.28 -13.22 2.70
C PRO A 25 2.74 -13.57 2.41
N LYS A 26 3.09 -14.85 2.53
CA LYS A 26 4.34 -15.35 1.95
C LYS A 26 4.28 -15.11 0.44
N ALA A 27 5.39 -14.74 -0.18
CA ALA A 27 5.44 -14.43 -1.62
C ALA A 27 4.83 -15.54 -2.51
N ALA A 28 5.05 -16.81 -2.16
CA ALA A 28 4.50 -17.96 -2.89
C ALA A 28 2.98 -18.17 -2.70
N LEU A 29 2.37 -17.49 -1.74
CA LEU A 29 0.94 -17.57 -1.39
C LEU A 29 0.21 -16.24 -1.65
N ALA A 30 0.88 -15.25 -2.25
CA ALA A 30 0.27 -13.97 -2.56
C ALA A 30 -0.85 -14.20 -3.61
N PRO A 31 -2.08 -13.72 -3.36
CA PRO A 31 -3.21 -13.94 -4.27
C PRO A 31 -3.17 -13.05 -5.51
N SER A 32 -2.39 -11.95 -5.49
CA SER A 32 -2.19 -11.03 -6.60
C SER A 32 -0.90 -10.23 -6.43
N ARG A 33 -0.62 -9.32 -7.39
CA ARG A 33 0.45 -8.32 -7.31
C ARG A 33 -0.01 -6.96 -6.77
N LEU A 34 -1.26 -6.86 -6.31
CA LEU A 34 -1.80 -5.64 -5.72
C LEU A 34 -1.47 -5.63 -4.23
N PHE A 35 -0.97 -4.50 -3.74
CA PHE A 35 -0.69 -4.29 -2.31
C PHE A 35 -1.39 -3.03 -1.81
N ILE A 36 -1.65 -3.00 -0.51
CA ILE A 36 -2.35 -1.91 0.16
C ILE A 36 -1.33 -0.85 0.61
N VAL A 37 -1.44 0.38 0.09
CA VAL A 37 -0.48 1.49 0.35
C VAL A 37 -0.75 2.22 1.68
N GLY A 38 -1.81 1.85 2.41
CA GLY A 38 -2.16 2.48 3.69
C GLY A 38 -3.02 3.74 3.55
N ARG A 39 -3.93 3.75 2.57
CA ARG A 39 -4.99 4.76 2.43
C ARG A 39 -6.33 4.03 2.43
N TYR A 40 -7.22 4.41 3.32
CA TYR A 40 -8.47 3.69 3.54
C TYR A 40 -9.62 4.67 3.71
N LEU A 41 -10.75 4.32 3.10
CA LEU A 41 -12.05 4.86 3.44
C LEU A 41 -12.90 3.69 3.93
N LEU A 42 -13.08 3.59 5.25
CA LEU A 42 -13.69 2.42 5.89
C LEU A 42 -15.04 2.80 6.48
N SER A 43 -16.01 1.90 6.35
CA SER A 43 -17.26 2.01 7.09
C SER A 43 -16.98 1.85 8.60
N PRO A 44 -17.82 2.44 9.48
CA PRO A 44 -17.70 2.24 10.93
C PRO A 44 -17.76 0.77 11.34
N ARG A 45 -18.35 -0.10 10.51
CA ARG A 45 -18.47 -1.53 10.77
C ARG A 45 -17.11 -2.20 10.97
N VAL A 46 -16.08 -1.78 10.24
CA VAL A 46 -14.71 -2.28 10.42
C VAL A 46 -14.21 -2.05 11.85
N MET A 47 -14.51 -0.89 12.44
CA MET A 47 -14.09 -0.57 13.81
C MET A 47 -14.84 -1.43 14.85
N GLU A 48 -16.12 -1.73 14.61
CA GLU A 48 -16.89 -2.64 15.47
C GLU A 48 -16.33 -4.07 15.42
N LEU A 49 -15.93 -4.54 14.23
CA LEU A 49 -15.28 -5.83 14.06
C LEU A 49 -13.89 -5.87 14.72
N LEU A 50 -13.14 -4.78 14.64
CA LEU A 50 -11.81 -4.63 15.23
C LEU A 50 -11.82 -4.79 16.76
N LYS A 51 -12.88 -4.32 17.46
CA LYS A 51 -13.03 -4.49 18.93
C LYS A 51 -12.97 -5.93 19.41
N THR A 52 -13.37 -6.88 18.54
CA THR A 52 -13.41 -8.32 18.85
C THR A 52 -12.34 -9.10 18.09
N GLN A 53 -11.48 -8.41 17.34
CA GLN A 53 -10.42 -9.03 16.56
C GLN A 53 -9.35 -9.60 17.48
N LYS A 54 -9.03 -10.88 17.28
CA LYS A 54 -7.95 -11.54 18.00
C LYS A 54 -6.60 -11.21 17.33
N PRO A 55 -5.49 -11.28 18.07
CA PRO A 55 -4.16 -11.18 17.48
C PRO A 55 -3.96 -12.17 16.34
N GLY A 56 -3.42 -11.69 15.22
CA GLY A 56 -3.13 -12.44 14.00
C GLY A 56 -1.63 -12.45 13.71
N ALA A 57 -1.26 -12.00 12.51
CA ALA A 57 0.14 -11.90 12.10
C ALA A 57 0.97 -11.09 13.12
N GLY A 58 2.14 -11.60 13.50
CA GLY A 58 3.04 -10.94 14.45
C GLY A 58 2.52 -10.87 15.90
N ASN A 59 1.44 -11.59 16.24
CA ASN A 59 0.75 -11.48 17.53
C ASN A 59 0.18 -10.06 17.80
N GLU A 60 -0.22 -9.37 16.73
CA GLU A 60 -0.83 -8.05 16.77
C GLU A 60 -2.29 -8.11 16.31
N ILE A 61 -3.11 -7.16 16.76
CA ILE A 61 -4.46 -6.96 16.22
C ILE A 61 -4.33 -6.28 14.86
N GLN A 62 -4.60 -7.02 13.78
CA GLN A 62 -4.43 -6.52 12.42
C GLN A 62 -5.72 -5.89 11.90
N LEU A 63 -5.60 -4.69 11.32
CA LEU A 63 -6.70 -4.02 10.64
C LEU A 63 -7.18 -4.83 9.43
N THR A 64 -6.25 -5.42 8.68
CA THR A 64 -6.53 -6.24 7.50
C THR A 64 -7.44 -7.42 7.79
N ASP A 65 -7.26 -8.09 8.93
CA ASP A 65 -8.13 -9.19 9.33
C ASP A 65 -9.57 -8.71 9.64
N ALA A 66 -9.72 -7.52 10.22
CA ALA A 66 -11.04 -6.93 10.47
C ALA A 66 -11.72 -6.47 9.16
N MET A 67 -10.95 -5.93 8.22
CA MET A 67 -11.45 -5.58 6.87
C MET A 67 -11.88 -6.83 6.10
N GLU A 68 -11.12 -7.92 6.15
CA GLU A 68 -11.49 -9.21 5.54
C GLU A 68 -12.78 -9.78 6.15
N ARG A 69 -12.96 -9.69 7.46
CA ARG A 69 -14.24 -10.05 8.10
C ARG A 69 -15.39 -9.18 7.62
N CYS A 70 -15.14 -7.88 7.42
CA CYS A 70 -16.14 -6.94 6.93
C CYS A 70 -16.51 -7.22 5.47
N LEU A 71 -15.58 -7.76 4.67
CA LEU A 71 -15.80 -8.12 3.27
C LEU A 71 -16.86 -9.22 3.10
N ALA A 72 -17.12 -10.03 4.15
CA ALA A 72 -18.23 -10.98 4.16
C ALA A 72 -19.61 -10.32 4.35
N GLU A 73 -19.65 -9.05 4.78
CA GLU A 73 -20.87 -8.29 5.08
C GLU A 73 -21.10 -7.14 4.10
N GLU A 74 -20.03 -6.52 3.60
CA GLU A 74 -20.04 -5.32 2.77
C GLU A 74 -19.10 -5.47 1.56
N GLU A 75 -19.42 -4.81 0.45
CA GLU A 75 -18.53 -4.80 -0.72
C GLU A 75 -17.31 -3.90 -0.48
N PHE A 76 -16.13 -4.38 -0.86
CA PHE A 76 -14.90 -3.60 -0.85
C PHE A 76 -14.42 -3.34 -2.28
N TYR A 77 -13.81 -2.18 -2.46
CA TYR A 77 -13.21 -1.76 -3.73
C TYR A 77 -11.79 -1.25 -3.48
N ALA A 78 -10.83 -1.72 -4.27
CA ALA A 78 -9.50 -1.16 -4.34
C ALA A 78 -9.45 -0.07 -5.42
N LEU A 79 -8.93 1.09 -5.05
CA LEU A 79 -8.61 2.17 -5.98
C LEU A 79 -7.11 2.13 -6.26
N VAL A 80 -6.75 1.96 -7.53
CA VAL A 80 -5.36 2.03 -7.97
C VAL A 80 -4.95 3.51 -8.03
N ILE A 81 -3.99 3.87 -7.20
CA ILE A 81 -3.36 5.20 -7.19
C ILE A 81 -2.08 5.18 -8.02
N ASP A 82 -1.60 6.34 -8.47
CA ASP A 82 -0.35 6.44 -9.24
C ASP A 82 0.80 5.73 -8.48
N PRO A 83 1.41 4.67 -9.06
CA PRO A 83 2.53 3.98 -8.44
C PRO A 83 3.74 4.88 -8.18
N LYS A 84 3.84 6.04 -8.85
CA LYS A 84 4.90 7.04 -8.65
C LYS A 84 4.68 7.90 -7.40
N GLU A 85 3.49 7.90 -6.81
CA GLU A 85 3.13 8.68 -5.62
C GLU A 85 3.37 7.92 -4.30
N GLY A 86 3.62 6.61 -4.37
CA GLY A 86 3.87 5.76 -3.20
C GLY A 86 5.33 5.78 -2.77
N TYR A 87 5.71 6.68 -1.85
CA TYR A 87 7.01 6.63 -1.18
C TYR A 87 6.95 5.82 0.12
N ASP A 88 7.52 4.61 0.12
CA ASP A 88 7.72 3.85 1.36
C ASP A 88 8.92 4.40 2.15
N THR A 89 8.64 5.36 3.01
CA THR A 89 9.62 5.96 3.93
C THR A 89 9.76 5.20 5.24
N GLY A 90 9.10 4.05 5.39
CA GLY A 90 9.24 3.17 6.56
C GLY A 90 10.56 2.40 6.60
N THR A 91 11.29 2.34 5.48
CA THR A 91 12.62 1.72 5.40
C THR A 91 13.71 2.77 5.22
N VAL A 92 14.93 2.51 5.73
CA VAL A 92 16.06 3.45 5.60
C VAL A 92 16.38 3.72 4.13
N ALA A 93 16.45 2.69 3.29
CA ALA A 93 16.74 2.83 1.87
C ALA A 93 15.64 3.64 1.15
N GLY A 94 14.36 3.34 1.43
CA GLY A 94 13.23 4.08 0.86
C GLY A 94 13.20 5.54 1.33
N TRP A 95 13.50 5.81 2.59
CA TRP A 95 13.63 7.17 3.12
C TRP A 95 14.75 7.95 2.43
N ILE A 96 15.96 7.39 2.28
CA ILE A 96 17.08 8.04 1.57
C ILE A 96 16.70 8.33 0.12
N ALA A 97 16.19 7.32 -0.60
CA ALA A 97 15.82 7.46 -2.01
C ALA A 97 14.73 8.52 -2.22
N THR A 98 13.74 8.55 -1.32
CA THR A 98 12.66 9.56 -1.36
C THR A 98 13.22 10.96 -1.18
N ASN A 99 14.07 11.18 -0.17
CA ASN A 99 14.68 12.51 0.06
C ASN A 99 15.56 12.95 -1.12
N ALA A 100 16.39 12.06 -1.65
CA ALA A 100 17.22 12.37 -2.82
C ALA A 100 16.37 12.73 -4.05
N ARG A 101 15.29 11.97 -4.31
CA ARG A 101 14.36 12.26 -5.41
C ARG A 101 13.66 13.60 -5.21
N MET A 102 13.15 13.86 -4.01
CA MET A 102 12.48 15.12 -3.68
C MET A 102 13.42 16.31 -3.84
N ALA A 103 14.64 16.23 -3.30
CA ALA A 103 15.66 17.27 -3.42
C ALA A 103 16.02 17.56 -4.89
N LYS A 104 16.19 16.52 -5.70
CA LYS A 104 16.46 16.66 -7.14
C LYS A 104 15.27 17.26 -7.92
N SER A 105 14.03 16.93 -7.54
CA SER A 105 12.83 17.39 -8.26
C SER A 105 12.35 18.79 -7.87
N ASP A 106 12.71 19.28 -6.69
CA ASP A 106 12.23 20.56 -6.17
C ASP A 106 13.11 21.72 -6.68
N PRO A 107 12.54 22.73 -7.37
CA PRO A 107 13.31 23.86 -7.87
C PRO A 107 14.09 24.63 -6.79
N ARG A 108 13.68 24.57 -5.53
CA ARG A 108 14.35 25.22 -4.40
C ARG A 108 15.66 24.53 -4.00
N PHE A 109 15.79 23.23 -4.25
CA PHE A 109 16.88 22.40 -3.75
C PHE A 109 17.73 21.77 -4.86
N SER A 110 17.16 21.58 -6.06
CA SER A 110 17.77 20.84 -7.17
C SER A 110 19.22 21.26 -7.48
N ALA A 111 19.48 22.56 -7.65
CA ALA A 111 20.82 23.05 -7.98
C ALA A 111 21.86 22.74 -6.89
N ALA A 112 21.53 23.05 -5.62
CA ALA A 112 22.42 22.80 -4.49
C ALA A 112 22.63 21.29 -4.25
N PHE A 113 21.59 20.49 -4.48
CA PHE A 113 21.67 19.04 -4.39
C PHE A 113 22.56 18.44 -5.49
N GLU A 114 22.44 18.91 -6.74
CA GLU A 114 23.30 18.46 -7.85
C GLU A 114 24.77 18.85 -7.64
N GLU A 115 25.04 20.08 -7.16
CA GLU A 115 26.39 20.52 -6.81
C GLU A 115 27.01 19.63 -5.72
N ALA A 116 26.27 19.34 -4.65
CA ALA A 116 26.74 18.50 -3.55
C ALA A 116 26.96 17.02 -3.93
N MET A 117 26.36 16.55 -5.01
CA MET A 117 26.49 15.16 -5.51
C MET A 117 27.54 15.01 -6.63
N ALA A 118 28.17 16.10 -7.07
CA ALA A 118 29.15 16.10 -8.16
C ALA A 118 30.58 15.71 -7.72
N ASP A 119 30.81 15.57 -6.41
CA ASP A 119 32.04 15.09 -5.76
C ASP A 119 32.02 13.58 -5.48
#